data_AF-A0A1G7HJB5-F1
#
_entry.id   AF-A0A1G7HJB5-F1
#
_cell.length_a   1.000
_cell.length_b   1.000
_cell.length_c   1.000
_cell.angle_alpha   90.00
_cell.angle_beta   90.00
_cell.angle_gamma   90.00
#
_symmetry.space_group_name_H-M   'P 1'
#
loop_
_entity.id
_entity.type
_entity.pdbx_description
1 polymer ?
#
loop_
_entity_poly.entity_id
_entity_poly.type
_entity_poly.pdbx_seq_one_letter_code
_entity_poly.pdbx_strand_id
1 'polypeptide(L)'
;MRKSISALLLILSITSCAQQNKKEPVKETTPTSIDLKAILEDDPYIGQLKKYDYEPEYVLQITTLYAYEIRVNDIPVASNFSTMGGTIWYPINKAILQSGKQTLSISIYPRYTDNRNQKDYFEDPDNYDFLLDVTQSAWVNGLKEEPKTVLEYEMPKKDDNGKEIDFSKLTSRHDELSFTARVPYTLTGWNESKVFDKKDSVAIEQRVVAFYQKYRQLMVDKEALQLQKMKLNQGYETSQYSYLDKDKLFKDREEYVRDFPEELFIMAKLENYELKFYGNNRVLGLIFTQDPYKGYSAMAKKFLDENDNPRISFSLLLLHQPKGSDSLEIIR
;
A
#
# COMPACT_ATOMS: atom_id res chain seq x y z
N MET A 1 -51.96 -30.37 75.99
CA MET A 1 -52.72 -30.51 74.72
C MET A 1 -52.23 -29.40 73.78
N ARG A 2 -51.25 -29.69 72.91
CA ARG A 2 -51.40 -29.90 71.45
C ARG A 2 -51.79 -28.58 70.73
N LYS A 3 -51.00 -27.96 69.84
CA LYS A 3 -49.89 -28.41 68.97
C LYS A 3 -48.90 -27.26 68.69
N SER A 4 -47.64 -27.64 68.50
CA SER A 4 -46.52 -26.84 68.01
C SER A 4 -46.69 -26.41 66.54
N ILE A 5 -46.20 -25.22 66.17
CA ILE A 5 -45.70 -24.93 64.81
C ILE A 5 -44.41 -24.12 64.97
N SER A 6 -43.29 -24.73 64.54
CA SER A 6 -41.99 -24.07 64.37
C SER A 6 -42.04 -23.17 63.14
N ALA A 7 -41.61 -21.92 63.25
CA ALA A 7 -41.34 -21.06 62.09
C ALA A 7 -39.82 -20.88 61.99
N LEU A 8 -39.27 -21.52 60.95
CA LEU A 8 -37.88 -21.57 60.56
C LEU A 8 -37.42 -20.18 60.09
N LEU A 9 -36.24 -19.74 60.53
CA LEU A 9 -35.57 -18.54 60.01
C LEU A 9 -35.33 -18.67 58.50
N LEU A 10 -35.91 -17.75 57.73
CA LEU A 10 -35.69 -17.59 56.30
C LEU A 10 -34.38 -16.80 56.09
N ILE A 11 -33.30 -17.50 55.72
CA ILE A 11 -32.06 -16.87 55.24
C ILE A 11 -32.31 -16.45 53.79
N LEU A 12 -32.46 -15.14 53.56
CA LEU A 12 -32.52 -14.55 52.23
C LEU A 12 -31.10 -14.48 51.66
N SER A 13 -30.71 -15.48 50.89
CA SER A 13 -29.56 -15.46 50.01
C SER A 13 -29.88 -14.65 48.75
N ILE A 14 -29.43 -13.39 48.74
CA ILE A 14 -29.46 -12.54 47.54
C ILE A 14 -28.36 -13.03 46.60
N THR A 15 -28.75 -13.84 45.61
CA THR A 15 -27.91 -14.16 44.46
C THR A 15 -28.07 -13.03 43.44
N SER A 16 -27.14 -12.09 43.44
CA SER A 16 -27.01 -11.12 42.36
C SER A 16 -26.07 -11.70 41.31
N CYS A 17 -26.62 -11.91 40.12
CA CYS A 17 -25.94 -12.42 38.94
C CYS A 17 -24.81 -11.49 38.49
N ALA A 18 -23.56 -11.90 38.75
CA ALA A 18 -22.42 -11.45 37.96
C ALA A 18 -22.19 -12.47 36.84
N GLN A 19 -22.86 -12.30 35.70
CA GLN A 19 -22.46 -12.94 34.45
C GLN A 19 -21.14 -12.29 34.01
N GLN A 20 -20.02 -12.81 34.51
CA GLN A 20 -18.73 -12.63 33.88
C GLN A 20 -18.78 -13.37 32.53
N ASN A 21 -18.83 -12.59 31.46
CA ASN A 21 -18.42 -13.07 30.14
C ASN A 21 -16.97 -13.56 30.27
N LYS A 22 -16.78 -14.88 30.37
CA LYS A 22 -15.48 -15.50 30.12
C LYS A 22 -15.12 -15.17 28.67
N LYS A 23 -14.30 -14.15 28.47
CA LYS A 23 -13.42 -14.11 27.30
C LYS A 23 -12.54 -15.34 27.44
N GLU A 24 -12.72 -16.31 26.56
CA GLU A 24 -11.71 -17.35 26.39
C GLU A 24 -10.36 -16.64 26.15
N PRO A 25 -9.28 -17.08 26.80
CA PRO A 25 -7.97 -16.56 26.48
C PRO A 25 -7.71 -16.88 25.00
N VAL A 26 -7.42 -15.85 24.22
CA VAL A 26 -6.84 -16.02 22.88
C VAL A 26 -5.63 -16.93 23.07
N LYS A 27 -5.66 -18.13 22.47
CA LYS A 27 -4.50 -19.01 22.49
C LYS A 27 -3.41 -18.28 21.72
N GLU A 28 -2.36 -17.84 22.40
CA GLU A 28 -1.07 -17.58 21.79
C GLU A 28 -0.58 -18.90 21.19
N THR A 29 -0.90 -19.13 19.92
CA THR A 29 -0.27 -20.19 19.15
C THR A 29 0.96 -19.58 18.50
N THR A 30 2.10 -19.71 19.18
CA THR A 30 3.40 -19.51 18.52
C THR A 30 3.41 -20.41 17.28
N PRO A 31 3.70 -19.87 16.09
CA PRO A 31 3.72 -20.66 14.86
C PRO A 31 4.70 -21.82 15.00
N THR A 32 4.28 -23.01 14.59
CA THR A 32 5.15 -24.19 14.67
C THR A 32 6.25 -24.12 13.62
N SER A 33 7.36 -24.82 13.82
CA SER A 33 8.42 -24.92 12.81
C SER A 33 7.93 -25.48 11.47
N ILE A 34 6.93 -26.38 11.50
CA ILE A 34 6.28 -26.95 10.31
C ILE A 34 5.53 -25.87 9.53
N ASP A 35 4.88 -24.95 10.24
CA ASP A 35 4.09 -23.87 9.63
C ASP A 35 4.98 -22.84 8.91
N LEU A 36 6.12 -22.50 9.49
CA LEU A 36 7.10 -21.57 8.90
C LEU A 36 7.74 -22.15 7.63
N LYS A 37 7.92 -23.47 7.56
CA LYS A 37 8.47 -24.14 6.38
C LYS A 37 7.72 -23.76 5.09
N ALA A 38 6.39 -23.62 5.16
CA ALA A 38 5.56 -23.29 4.01
C ALA A 38 5.83 -21.91 3.40
N ILE A 39 6.36 -20.96 4.19
CA ILE A 39 6.68 -19.60 3.73
C ILE A 39 8.19 -19.38 3.58
N LEU A 40 9.01 -20.37 3.90
CA LEU A 40 10.46 -20.31 3.76
C LEU A 40 10.89 -21.31 2.68
N GLU A 41 10.79 -22.60 2.97
CA GLU A 41 11.34 -23.66 2.13
C GLU A 41 10.38 -24.10 1.01
N ASP A 42 9.08 -24.23 1.30
CA ASP A 42 8.09 -24.72 0.33
C ASP A 42 7.45 -23.58 -0.50
N ASP A 43 7.98 -22.35 -0.41
CA ASP A 43 7.54 -21.22 -1.24
C ASP A 43 7.82 -21.53 -2.73
N PRO A 44 6.79 -21.65 -3.59
CA PRO A 44 6.98 -22.03 -4.99
C PRO A 44 7.69 -20.97 -5.84
N TYR A 45 7.82 -19.74 -5.33
CA TYR A 45 8.45 -18.63 -6.06
C TYR A 45 9.92 -18.44 -5.66
N ILE A 46 10.34 -18.88 -4.48
CA ILE A 46 11.64 -18.50 -3.92
C ILE A 46 12.83 -19.02 -4.74
N GLY A 47 12.70 -20.19 -5.36
CA GLY A 47 13.74 -20.77 -6.21
C GLY A 47 14.01 -19.98 -7.49
N GLN A 48 13.15 -19.01 -7.83
CA GLN A 48 13.29 -18.16 -9.01
C GLN A 48 14.13 -16.91 -8.74
N LEU A 49 14.41 -16.59 -7.47
CA LEU A 49 15.15 -15.38 -7.08
C LEU A 49 16.59 -15.42 -7.59
N LYS A 50 16.99 -14.38 -8.32
CA LYS A 50 18.33 -14.22 -8.89
C LYS A 50 19.05 -13.04 -8.26
N LYS A 51 20.37 -13.20 -8.09
CA LYS A 51 21.31 -12.11 -7.80
C LYS A 51 21.89 -11.57 -9.10
N TYR A 52 22.32 -10.31 -9.10
CA TYR A 52 22.92 -9.68 -10.26
C TYR A 52 24.18 -8.93 -9.87
N ASP A 53 25.15 -8.87 -10.79
CA ASP A 53 26.38 -8.08 -10.58
C ASP A 53 26.14 -6.57 -10.68
N TYR A 54 24.99 -6.18 -11.23
CA TYR A 54 24.57 -4.79 -11.41
C TYR A 54 23.11 -4.61 -10.98
N GLU A 55 22.91 -3.79 -9.94
CA GLU A 55 21.64 -3.64 -9.23
C GLU A 55 21.15 -2.18 -9.29
N PRO A 56 20.56 -1.75 -10.42
CA PRO A 56 20.16 -0.35 -10.63
C PRO A 56 18.91 0.01 -9.83
N GLU A 57 19.00 1.12 -9.09
CA GLU A 57 17.93 1.75 -8.33
C GLU A 57 17.42 2.98 -9.08
N TYR A 58 16.13 3.00 -9.41
CA TYR A 58 15.44 4.17 -9.94
C TYR A 58 14.66 4.87 -8.83
N VAL A 59 14.85 6.18 -8.71
CA VAL A 59 14.22 7.01 -7.70
C VAL A 59 13.55 8.21 -8.37
N LEU A 60 12.29 8.42 -8.02
CA LEU A 60 11.53 9.61 -8.37
C LEU A 60 11.71 10.65 -7.26
N GLN A 61 12.25 11.82 -7.59
CA GLN A 61 12.35 12.96 -6.70
C GLN A 61 11.29 13.99 -7.10
N ILE A 62 10.45 14.42 -6.17
CA ILE A 62 9.41 15.44 -6.41
C ILE A 62 9.63 16.59 -5.45
N THR A 63 9.68 17.82 -5.97
CA THR A 63 9.73 19.05 -5.18
C THR A 63 8.51 19.90 -5.49
N THR A 64 7.58 19.99 -4.55
CA THR A 64 6.36 20.78 -4.74
C THR A 64 5.63 21.07 -3.42
N LEU A 65 4.68 22.01 -3.46
CA LEU A 65 3.62 22.16 -2.45
C LEU A 65 2.25 21.72 -2.98
N TYR A 66 2.14 21.38 -4.26
CA TYR A 66 0.89 20.95 -4.88
C TYR A 66 0.53 19.53 -4.47
N ALA A 67 -0.76 19.21 -4.54
CA ALA A 67 -1.19 17.83 -4.44
C ALA A 67 -0.90 17.09 -5.75
N TYR A 68 -0.63 15.80 -5.70
CA TYR A 68 -0.27 15.03 -6.89
C TYR A 68 -0.58 13.54 -6.79
N GLU A 69 -0.67 12.91 -7.95
CA GLU A 69 -0.63 11.46 -8.14
C GLU A 69 0.30 11.14 -9.32
N ILE A 70 1.34 10.34 -9.07
CA ILE A 70 2.32 9.93 -10.08
C ILE A 70 2.25 8.42 -10.29
N ARG A 71 2.24 8.01 -11.55
CA ARG A 71 2.20 6.60 -11.95
C ARG A 71 3.32 6.27 -12.92
N VAL A 72 3.94 5.11 -12.74
CA VAL A 72 4.88 4.53 -13.70
C VAL A 72 4.26 3.26 -14.27
N ASN A 73 4.19 3.12 -15.59
CA ASN A 73 3.48 2.02 -16.25
C ASN A 73 2.04 1.82 -15.74
N ASP A 74 1.35 2.94 -15.48
CA ASP A 74 0.01 3.00 -14.87
C ASP A 74 -0.11 2.35 -13.48
N ILE A 75 1.01 2.14 -12.76
CA ILE A 75 1.03 1.73 -11.35
C ILE A 75 1.36 2.93 -10.46
N PRO A 76 0.62 3.14 -9.35
CA PRO A 76 0.85 4.28 -8.46
C PRO A 76 2.20 4.15 -7.74
N VAL A 77 3.07 5.14 -7.92
CA VAL A 77 4.40 5.19 -7.28
C VAL A 77 4.48 6.27 -6.20
N ALA A 78 3.77 7.37 -6.37
CA ALA A 78 3.73 8.47 -5.40
C ALA A 78 2.36 9.17 -5.43
N SER A 79 1.88 9.56 -4.26
CA SER A 79 0.72 10.44 -4.13
C SER A 79 0.83 11.31 -2.88
N ASN A 80 0.27 12.50 -2.95
CA ASN A 80 0.19 13.42 -1.83
C ASN A 80 -1.05 14.30 -1.98
N PHE A 81 -1.97 14.18 -1.03
CA PHE A 81 -3.19 14.99 -0.92
C PHE A 81 -3.26 15.59 0.49
N SER A 82 -2.17 16.24 0.90
CA SER A 82 -2.02 16.85 2.22
C SER A 82 -1.22 18.15 2.12
N THR A 83 -1.02 18.83 3.25
CA THR A 83 -0.13 20.00 3.31
C THR A 83 1.35 19.65 3.35
N MET A 84 1.70 18.37 3.33
CA MET A 84 3.09 17.94 3.26
C MET A 84 3.69 18.42 1.94
N GLY A 85 4.83 19.08 2.00
CA GLY A 85 5.52 19.60 0.82
C GLY A 85 7.02 19.56 0.99
N GLY A 86 7.74 20.03 -0.02
CA GLY A 86 9.20 19.95 -0.11
C GLY A 86 9.64 18.83 -1.06
N THR A 87 10.90 18.39 -0.90
CA THR A 87 11.48 17.35 -1.75
C THR A 87 11.29 15.96 -1.13
N ILE A 88 10.66 15.05 -1.86
CA ILE A 88 10.42 13.66 -1.43
C ILE A 88 10.94 12.70 -2.50
N TRP A 89 11.56 11.61 -2.05
CA TRP A 89 12.12 10.55 -2.90
C TRP A 89 11.28 9.28 -2.80
N TYR A 90 10.96 8.68 -3.95
CA TYR A 90 10.19 7.44 -4.07
C TYR A 90 10.94 6.43 -4.93
N PRO A 91 11.32 5.26 -4.41
CA PRO A 91 11.82 4.16 -5.22
C PRO A 91 10.74 3.68 -6.19
N ILE A 92 11.06 3.57 -7.48
CA ILE A 92 10.08 3.24 -8.54
C ILE A 92 10.32 1.90 -9.23
N ASN A 93 11.36 1.14 -8.85
CA ASN A 93 11.62 -0.21 -9.40
C ASN A 93 10.41 -1.14 -9.29
N LYS A 94 9.58 -0.96 -8.24
CA LYS A 94 8.32 -1.69 -8.06
C LYS A 94 7.35 -1.59 -9.24
N ALA A 95 7.47 -0.56 -10.08
CA ALA A 95 6.63 -0.34 -11.25
C ALA A 95 7.31 -0.73 -12.57
N ILE A 96 8.58 -1.11 -12.55
CA ILE A 96 9.38 -1.48 -13.73
C ILE A 96 9.44 -3.00 -13.82
N LEU A 97 8.87 -3.59 -14.87
CA LEU A 97 8.82 -5.04 -15.06
C LEU A 97 10.06 -5.60 -15.77
N GLN A 98 10.64 -4.81 -16.65
CA GLN A 98 11.77 -5.18 -17.49
C GLN A 98 12.43 -3.93 -18.07
N SER A 99 13.63 -4.10 -18.62
CA SER A 99 14.34 -3.08 -19.37
C SER A 99 13.52 -2.55 -20.55
N GLY A 100 13.71 -1.26 -20.88
CA GLY A 100 13.08 -0.60 -22.03
C GLY A 100 12.39 0.71 -21.65
N LYS A 101 11.51 1.17 -22.53
CA LYS A 101 10.70 2.38 -22.34
C LYS A 101 9.66 2.16 -21.24
N GLN A 102 9.61 3.09 -20.29
CA GLN A 102 8.63 3.14 -19.20
C GLN A 102 7.76 4.39 -19.38
N THR A 103 6.46 4.29 -19.12
CA THR A 103 5.57 5.47 -19.13
C THR A 103 5.52 6.12 -17.75
N LEU A 104 5.35 7.45 -17.73
CA LEU A 104 5.20 8.24 -16.51
C LEU A 104 4.01 9.19 -16.69
N SER A 105 2.96 8.98 -15.88
CA SER A 105 1.79 9.85 -15.81
C SER A 105 1.93 10.74 -14.58
N ILE A 106 1.75 12.04 -14.77
CA ILE A 106 1.83 13.06 -13.73
C ILE A 106 0.46 13.74 -13.64
N SER A 107 -0.23 13.61 -12.53
CA SER A 107 -1.46 14.37 -12.24
C SER A 107 -1.20 15.31 -11.08
N ILE A 108 -1.39 16.61 -11.31
CA ILE A 108 -1.14 17.69 -10.36
C ILE A 108 -2.45 18.39 -10.04
N TYR A 109 -2.64 18.76 -8.77
CA TYR A 109 -3.84 19.42 -8.28
C TYR A 109 -3.45 20.60 -7.38
N PRO A 110 -4.35 21.58 -7.18
CA PRO A 110 -4.13 22.67 -6.25
C PRO A 110 -3.74 22.17 -4.85
N ARG A 111 -2.93 22.97 -4.15
CA ARG A 111 -2.40 22.62 -2.83
C ARG A 111 -3.49 22.60 -1.76
N TYR A 112 -3.20 21.87 -0.69
CA TYR A 112 -3.96 21.94 0.55
C TYR A 112 -3.49 23.10 1.43
N THR A 113 -4.42 23.81 2.06
CA THR A 113 -4.11 24.82 3.10
C THR A 113 -4.09 24.23 4.50
N ASP A 114 -4.81 23.13 4.70
CA ASP A 114 -4.80 22.29 5.89
C ASP A 114 -5.20 20.86 5.50
N ASN A 115 -5.29 19.94 6.46
CA ASN A 115 -5.57 18.53 6.21
C ASN A 115 -6.99 18.23 5.66
N ARG A 116 -7.84 19.24 5.43
CA ARG A 116 -9.23 19.09 4.95
C ARG A 116 -9.63 20.06 3.85
N ASN A 117 -8.82 21.07 3.60
CA ASN A 117 -9.16 22.13 2.65
C ASN A 117 -8.13 22.16 1.52
N GLN A 118 -8.53 21.63 0.38
CA GLN A 118 -7.83 21.81 -0.90
C GLN A 118 -8.28 23.13 -1.53
N LYS A 119 -7.36 23.86 -2.15
CA LYS A 119 -7.71 25.02 -2.99
C LYS A 119 -8.51 24.57 -4.21
N ASP A 120 -9.42 25.41 -4.69
CA ASP A 120 -10.19 25.11 -5.91
C ASP A 120 -9.33 25.27 -7.18
N TYR A 121 -8.37 26.21 -7.14
CA TYR A 121 -7.52 26.55 -8.28
C TYR A 121 -6.04 26.66 -7.88
N PHE A 122 -5.14 26.56 -8.86
CA PHE A 122 -3.72 26.81 -8.63
C PHE A 122 -3.49 28.29 -8.28
N GLU A 123 -2.62 28.56 -7.31
CA GLU A 123 -2.21 29.91 -6.92
C GLU A 123 -0.95 30.34 -7.67
N ASP A 124 -0.69 31.65 -7.69
CA ASP A 124 0.39 32.32 -8.44
C ASP A 124 1.76 31.61 -8.25
N PRO A 125 2.38 31.09 -9.32
CA PRO A 125 3.56 30.20 -9.29
C PRO A 125 4.86 30.84 -8.78
N ASP A 126 4.87 32.14 -8.47
CA ASP A 126 6.08 32.91 -8.13
C ASP A 126 6.84 32.45 -6.88
N ASN A 127 6.41 31.40 -6.17
CA ASN A 127 7.19 30.82 -5.08
C ASN A 127 7.34 29.30 -5.05
N TYR A 128 6.59 28.49 -5.82
CA TYR A 128 6.78 27.02 -5.85
C TYR A 128 6.23 26.36 -7.13
N ASP A 129 7.09 26.10 -8.12
CA ASP A 129 6.79 25.27 -9.29
C ASP A 129 6.85 23.77 -8.94
N PHE A 130 6.17 22.91 -9.70
CA PHE A 130 6.26 21.45 -9.54
C PHE A 130 7.46 20.93 -10.32
N LEU A 131 8.45 20.40 -9.60
CA LEU A 131 9.66 19.78 -10.16
C LEU A 131 9.63 18.28 -9.91
N LEU A 132 10.07 17.51 -10.91
CA LEU A 132 10.15 16.07 -10.84
C LEU A 132 11.38 15.58 -11.61
N ASP A 133 12.20 14.80 -10.93
CA ASP A 133 13.34 14.11 -11.54
C ASP A 133 13.18 12.60 -11.38
N VAL A 134 13.57 11.85 -12.39
CA VAL A 134 13.87 10.43 -12.24
C VAL A 134 15.38 10.27 -12.29
N THR A 135 15.94 9.72 -11.23
CA THR A 135 17.38 9.42 -11.14
C THR A 135 17.61 7.92 -11.12
N GLN A 136 18.79 7.52 -11.60
CA GLN A 136 19.27 6.16 -11.56
C GLN A 136 20.62 6.12 -10.86
N SER A 137 20.75 5.24 -9.88
CA SER A 137 22.03 4.86 -9.27
C SER A 137 22.15 3.34 -9.27
N ALA A 138 23.27 2.80 -8.84
CA ALA A 138 23.45 1.35 -8.67
C ALA A 138 24.47 1.08 -7.58
N TRP A 139 24.38 -0.10 -6.98
CA TRP A 139 25.46 -0.64 -6.16
C TRP A 139 26.37 -1.49 -7.05
N VAL A 140 27.66 -1.17 -7.03
CA VAL A 140 28.69 -1.90 -7.77
C VAL A 140 29.83 -2.19 -6.80
N ASN A 141 30.11 -3.47 -6.55
CA ASN A 141 31.14 -3.92 -5.60
C ASN A 141 31.02 -3.28 -4.20
N GLY A 142 29.79 -3.09 -3.71
CA GLY A 142 29.52 -2.50 -2.39
C GLY A 142 29.66 -0.97 -2.31
N LEU A 143 29.90 -0.29 -3.43
CA LEU A 143 29.90 1.17 -3.53
C LEU A 143 28.69 1.64 -4.33
N LYS A 144 28.02 2.68 -3.83
CA LYS A 144 26.92 3.32 -4.54
C LYS A 144 27.48 4.29 -5.58
N GLU A 145 27.10 4.10 -6.83
CA GLU A 145 27.40 5.06 -7.89
C GLU A 145 26.67 6.39 -7.67
N GLU A 146 27.29 7.48 -8.12
CA GLU A 146 26.63 8.79 -8.17
C GLU A 146 25.33 8.71 -8.99
N PRO A 147 24.19 9.20 -8.46
CA PRO A 147 22.94 9.23 -9.19
C PRO A 147 23.03 10.04 -10.49
N LYS A 148 22.49 9.47 -11.57
CA LYS A 148 22.38 10.12 -12.88
C LYS A 148 20.93 10.42 -13.16
N THR A 149 20.61 11.65 -13.54
CA THR A 149 19.26 12.02 -13.96
C THR A 149 18.95 11.40 -15.32
N VAL A 150 17.82 10.70 -15.41
CA VAL A 150 17.32 10.06 -16.64
C VAL A 150 16.07 10.72 -17.21
N LEU A 151 15.39 11.56 -16.41
CA LEU A 151 14.27 12.41 -16.82
C LEU A 151 14.20 13.60 -15.87
N GLU A 152 13.96 14.78 -16.41
CA GLU A 152 13.64 16.01 -15.68
C GLU A 152 12.30 16.53 -16.17
N TYR A 153 11.52 17.08 -15.26
CA TYR A 153 10.24 17.70 -15.55
C TYR A 153 10.04 18.91 -14.64
N GLU A 154 9.72 20.03 -15.27
CA GLU A 154 9.21 21.22 -14.63
C GLU A 154 7.83 21.51 -15.21
N MET A 155 6.87 21.80 -14.33
CA MET A 155 5.53 22.17 -14.77
C MET A 155 5.60 23.40 -15.69
N PRO A 156 5.16 23.28 -16.96
CA PRO A 156 5.39 24.33 -17.93
C PRO A 156 4.49 25.53 -17.64
N LYS A 157 5.07 26.73 -17.69
CA LYS A 157 4.35 28.01 -17.50
C LYS A 157 3.62 28.48 -18.76
N LYS A 158 3.99 27.91 -19.92
CA LYS A 158 3.44 28.25 -21.23
C LYS A 158 2.83 27.02 -21.89
N ASP A 159 1.78 27.25 -22.68
CA ASP A 159 1.20 26.22 -23.54
C ASP A 159 2.10 25.92 -24.76
N ASP A 160 1.69 24.96 -25.59
CA ASP A 160 2.43 24.54 -26.79
C ASP A 160 2.61 25.66 -27.83
N ASN A 161 1.82 26.74 -27.75
CA ASN A 161 1.93 27.92 -28.61
C ASN A 161 2.76 29.04 -27.98
N GLY A 162 3.35 28.81 -26.80
CA GLY A 162 4.16 29.77 -26.06
C GLY A 162 3.34 30.82 -25.29
N LYS A 163 2.02 30.63 -25.15
CA LYS A 163 1.16 31.53 -24.38
C LYS A 163 1.20 31.17 -22.90
N GLU A 164 1.30 32.17 -22.03
CA GLU A 164 1.21 31.98 -20.58
C GLU A 164 -0.08 31.23 -20.19
N ILE A 165 0.08 30.20 -19.35
CA ILE A 165 -1.03 29.42 -18.81
C ILE A 165 -1.63 30.19 -17.64
N ASP A 166 -2.94 30.42 -17.69
CA ASP A 166 -3.69 31.01 -16.59
C ASP A 166 -4.03 29.94 -15.55
N PHE A 167 -3.08 29.67 -14.64
CA PHE A 167 -3.22 28.69 -13.57
C PHE A 167 -4.35 28.98 -12.60
N SER A 168 -4.75 30.25 -12.46
CA SER A 168 -5.82 30.69 -11.54
C SER A 168 -7.21 30.11 -11.87
N LYS A 169 -7.35 29.45 -13.02
CA LYS A 169 -8.59 28.82 -13.49
C LYS A 169 -8.49 27.31 -13.63
N LEU A 170 -7.32 26.72 -13.40
CA LEU A 170 -7.12 25.28 -13.53
C LEU A 170 -7.41 24.59 -12.20
N THR A 171 -8.14 23.48 -12.26
CA THR A 171 -8.47 22.63 -11.09
C THR A 171 -7.61 21.36 -11.03
N SER A 172 -6.95 21.02 -12.14
CA SER A 172 -5.94 19.98 -12.25
C SER A 172 -5.09 20.20 -13.50
N ARG A 173 -3.95 19.51 -13.55
CA ARG A 173 -3.10 19.36 -14.73
C ARG A 173 -2.67 17.90 -14.86
N HIS A 174 -2.57 17.42 -16.09
CA HIS A 174 -2.11 16.07 -16.37
C HIS A 174 -1.10 16.08 -17.52
N ASP A 175 0.02 15.38 -17.32
CA ASP A 175 1.11 15.26 -18.27
C ASP A 175 1.56 13.80 -18.39
N GLU A 176 1.94 13.41 -19.60
CA GLU A 176 2.43 12.07 -19.92
C GLU A 176 3.84 12.17 -20.49
N LEU A 177 4.77 11.44 -19.87
CA LEU A 177 6.17 11.39 -20.21
C LEU A 177 6.64 9.94 -20.37
N SER A 178 7.90 9.78 -20.73
CA SER A 178 8.53 8.46 -20.71
C SER A 178 10.02 8.58 -20.49
N PHE A 179 10.59 7.56 -19.86
CA PHE A 179 12.03 7.40 -19.67
C PHE A 179 12.44 5.96 -20.03
N THR A 180 13.75 5.72 -20.19
CA THR A 180 14.26 4.38 -20.44
C THR A 180 14.90 3.83 -19.17
N ALA A 181 14.45 2.65 -18.75
CA ALA A 181 15.06 1.92 -17.65
C ALA A 181 15.88 0.73 -18.16
N ARG A 182 16.98 0.42 -17.48
CA ARG A 182 17.81 -0.77 -17.69
C ARG A 182 17.89 -1.52 -16.36
N VAL A 183 17.24 -2.66 -16.28
CA VAL A 183 17.19 -3.54 -15.11
C VAL A 183 17.57 -4.97 -15.54
N PRO A 184 18.23 -5.76 -14.67
CA PRO A 184 18.74 -7.09 -15.01
C PRO A 184 17.67 -8.19 -14.92
N TYR A 185 16.47 -7.87 -14.46
CA TYR A 185 15.37 -8.80 -14.27
C TYR A 185 14.28 -8.67 -15.33
N THR A 186 13.42 -9.68 -15.41
CA THR A 186 12.13 -9.63 -16.12
C THR A 186 11.10 -10.28 -15.22
N LEU A 187 10.10 -9.49 -14.81
CA LEU A 187 9.01 -9.92 -13.94
C LEU A 187 7.72 -10.04 -14.73
N THR A 188 6.96 -11.11 -14.47
CA THR A 188 5.62 -11.28 -15.03
C THR A 188 4.71 -10.15 -14.55
N GLY A 189 4.71 -9.88 -13.24
CA GLY A 189 3.88 -8.86 -12.63
C GLY A 189 2.43 -8.93 -13.09
N TRP A 190 1.89 -7.77 -13.46
CA TRP A 190 0.54 -7.67 -13.98
C TRP A 190 0.43 -7.86 -15.50
N ASN A 191 1.54 -8.08 -16.23
CA ASN A 191 1.48 -8.17 -17.71
C ASN A 191 0.57 -9.31 -18.19
N GLU A 192 0.59 -10.43 -17.47
CA GLU A 192 -0.23 -11.62 -17.75
C GLU A 192 -1.50 -11.69 -16.90
N SER A 193 -1.96 -10.57 -16.35
CA SER A 193 -3.25 -10.51 -15.67
C SER A 193 -4.42 -10.38 -16.65
N LYS A 194 -5.61 -10.79 -16.19
CA LYS A 194 -6.88 -10.42 -16.79
C LYS A 194 -7.00 -8.91 -16.91
N VAL A 195 -7.44 -8.43 -18.08
CA VAL A 195 -7.89 -7.05 -18.26
C VAL A 195 -9.35 -6.97 -17.81
N PHE A 196 -9.63 -6.10 -16.86
CA PHE A 196 -10.97 -5.86 -16.33
C PHE A 196 -11.73 -4.86 -17.21
N ASP A 197 -13.00 -5.14 -17.49
CA ASP A 197 -13.91 -4.18 -18.12
C ASP A 197 -14.53 -3.29 -17.04
N LYS A 198 -14.41 -1.97 -17.19
CA LYS A 198 -14.99 -1.00 -16.26
C LYS A 198 -16.53 -1.05 -16.24
N LYS A 199 -17.18 -1.62 -17.25
CA LYS A 199 -18.63 -1.85 -17.26
C LYS A 199 -19.08 -2.83 -16.18
N ASP A 200 -18.19 -3.72 -15.74
CA ASP A 200 -18.45 -4.70 -14.69
C ASP A 200 -18.04 -4.18 -13.31
N SER A 201 -17.82 -2.86 -13.15
CA SER A 201 -17.23 -2.26 -11.94
C SER A 201 -17.93 -2.67 -10.65
N VAL A 202 -19.27 -2.76 -10.64
CA VAL A 202 -20.04 -3.18 -9.46
C VAL A 202 -19.68 -4.60 -9.01
N ALA A 203 -19.61 -5.54 -9.95
CA ALA A 203 -19.26 -6.93 -9.64
C ALA A 203 -17.78 -7.08 -9.27
N ILE A 204 -16.90 -6.31 -9.93
CA ILE A 204 -15.47 -6.26 -9.61
C ILE A 204 -15.26 -5.71 -8.19
N GLU A 205 -15.91 -4.60 -7.87
CA GLU A 205 -15.83 -3.94 -6.56
C GLU A 205 -16.27 -4.89 -5.44
N GLN A 206 -17.37 -5.62 -5.61
CA GLN A 206 -17.81 -6.63 -4.65
C GLN A 206 -16.72 -7.69 -4.37
N ARG A 207 -16.03 -8.19 -5.41
CA ARG A 207 -14.94 -9.16 -5.25
C ARG A 207 -13.73 -8.55 -4.53
N VAL A 208 -13.36 -7.30 -4.87
CA VAL A 208 -12.26 -6.57 -4.24
C VAL A 208 -12.57 -6.30 -2.77
N VAL A 209 -13.79 -5.84 -2.45
CA VAL A 209 -14.24 -5.58 -1.08
C VAL A 209 -14.24 -6.86 -0.24
N ALA A 210 -14.73 -7.97 -0.80
CA ALA A 210 -14.69 -9.28 -0.13
C ALA A 210 -13.23 -9.70 0.18
N PHE A 211 -12.31 -9.48 -0.75
CA PHE A 211 -10.88 -9.73 -0.51
C PHE A 211 -10.32 -8.84 0.61
N TYR A 212 -10.59 -7.53 0.56
CA TYR A 212 -10.17 -6.58 1.59
C TYR A 212 -10.72 -6.96 2.97
N GLN A 213 -11.99 -7.36 3.06
CA GLN A 213 -12.60 -7.79 4.30
C GLN A 213 -11.95 -9.06 4.84
N LYS A 214 -11.71 -10.07 3.99
CA LYS A 214 -10.97 -11.28 4.38
C LYS A 214 -9.58 -10.94 4.91
N TYR A 215 -8.82 -10.10 4.20
CA TYR A 215 -7.48 -9.70 4.61
C TYR A 215 -7.50 -8.91 5.94
N ARG A 216 -8.46 -7.98 6.11
CA ARG A 216 -8.67 -7.24 7.37
C ARG A 216 -9.00 -8.17 8.53
N GLN A 217 -9.83 -9.19 8.29
CA GLN A 217 -10.20 -10.16 9.32
C GLN A 217 -8.97 -10.95 9.77
N LEU A 218 -8.15 -11.46 8.84
CA LEU A 218 -6.88 -12.11 9.17
C LEU A 218 -5.92 -11.19 9.95
N MET A 219 -5.90 -9.89 9.64
CA MET A 219 -5.13 -8.92 10.43
C MET A 219 -5.67 -8.80 11.87
N VAL A 220 -6.98 -8.67 12.04
CA VAL A 220 -7.62 -8.58 13.37
C VAL A 220 -7.41 -9.85 14.18
N ASP A 221 -7.50 -11.01 13.52
CA ASP A 221 -7.33 -12.33 14.13
C ASP A 221 -5.86 -12.71 14.34
N LYS A 222 -4.92 -11.82 13.99
CA LYS A 222 -3.47 -12.02 14.15
C LYS A 222 -2.92 -13.23 13.39
N GLU A 223 -3.55 -13.58 12.27
CA GLU A 223 -3.19 -14.72 11.41
C GLU A 223 -1.97 -14.42 10.53
N ALA A 224 -0.83 -14.11 11.17
CA ALA A 224 0.39 -13.62 10.51
C ALA A 224 0.90 -14.55 9.41
N LEU A 225 0.85 -15.87 9.67
CA LEU A 225 1.27 -16.88 8.71
C LEU A 225 0.38 -16.87 7.45
N GLN A 226 -0.94 -16.79 7.61
CA GLN A 226 -1.87 -16.76 6.47
C GLN A 226 -1.68 -15.48 5.65
N LEU A 227 -1.45 -14.35 6.32
CA LEU A 227 -1.13 -13.09 5.65
C LEU A 227 0.15 -13.20 4.81
N GLN A 228 1.18 -13.89 5.31
CA GLN A 228 2.41 -14.16 4.54
C GLN A 228 2.17 -15.10 3.36
N LYS A 229 1.39 -16.17 3.55
CA LYS A 229 1.01 -17.10 2.46
C LYS A 229 0.29 -16.39 1.31
N MET A 230 -0.56 -15.40 1.61
CA MET A 230 -1.24 -14.58 0.60
C MET A 230 -0.31 -13.67 -0.21
N LYS A 231 0.95 -13.52 0.22
CA LYS A 231 1.93 -12.58 -0.35
C LYS A 231 3.15 -13.27 -0.96
N LEU A 232 3.18 -14.59 -1.12
CA LEU A 232 4.40 -15.29 -1.56
C LEU A 232 4.92 -14.78 -2.92
N ASN A 233 4.05 -14.69 -3.93
CA ASN A 233 4.41 -14.16 -5.25
C ASN A 233 4.82 -12.68 -5.18
N GLN A 234 4.01 -11.85 -4.51
CA GLN A 234 4.30 -10.42 -4.31
C GLN A 234 5.64 -10.21 -3.57
N GLY A 235 5.95 -11.04 -2.58
CA GLY A 235 7.21 -11.04 -1.84
C GLY A 235 8.40 -11.43 -2.70
N TYR A 236 8.26 -12.47 -3.53
CA TYR A 236 9.28 -12.84 -4.52
C TYR A 236 9.58 -11.66 -5.48
N GLU A 237 8.56 -11.08 -6.11
CA GLU A 237 8.78 -9.98 -7.05
C GLU A 237 9.37 -8.76 -6.35
N THR A 238 8.93 -8.49 -5.10
CA THR A 238 9.47 -7.43 -4.25
C THR A 238 10.95 -7.61 -3.99
N SER A 239 11.35 -8.79 -3.55
CA SER A 239 12.76 -9.13 -3.36
C SER A 239 13.55 -9.02 -4.65
N GLN A 240 12.98 -9.46 -5.78
CA GLN A 240 13.67 -9.47 -7.05
C GLN A 240 13.96 -8.07 -7.60
N TYR A 241 13.00 -7.12 -7.53
CA TYR A 241 13.23 -5.75 -8.01
C TYR A 241 14.00 -4.88 -7.01
N SER A 242 13.98 -5.25 -5.73
CA SER A 242 14.70 -4.56 -4.64
C SER A 242 16.08 -5.15 -4.39
N TYR A 243 16.47 -6.17 -5.17
CA TYR A 243 17.75 -6.87 -5.05
C TYR A 243 18.01 -7.45 -3.65
N LEU A 244 16.94 -7.87 -2.97
CA LEU A 244 17.05 -8.54 -1.68
C LEU A 244 17.40 -10.00 -1.90
N ASP A 245 18.26 -10.53 -1.06
CA ASP A 245 18.53 -11.96 -1.05
C ASP A 245 17.48 -12.76 -0.28
N LYS A 246 17.59 -14.08 -0.44
CA LYS A 246 16.69 -15.06 0.16
C LYS A 246 16.74 -15.00 1.70
N ASP A 247 17.93 -14.82 2.27
CA ASP A 247 18.12 -14.81 3.72
C ASP A 247 17.44 -13.59 4.35
N LYS A 248 17.53 -12.42 3.69
CA LYS A 248 16.79 -11.22 4.11
C LYS A 248 15.29 -11.43 4.04
N LEU A 249 14.78 -11.98 2.94
CA LEU A 249 13.34 -12.27 2.81
C LEU A 249 12.85 -13.25 3.88
N PHE A 250 13.63 -14.28 4.19
CA PHE A 250 13.29 -15.26 5.21
C PHE A 250 13.26 -14.65 6.59
N LYS A 251 14.30 -13.90 6.93
CA LYS A 251 14.35 -13.15 8.19
C LYS A 251 13.14 -12.24 8.32
N ASP A 252 12.80 -11.47 7.29
CA ASP A 252 11.64 -10.56 7.32
C ASP A 252 10.31 -11.30 7.53
N ARG A 253 10.16 -12.48 6.92
CA ARG A 253 8.99 -13.34 7.09
C ARG A 253 8.90 -13.91 8.51
N GLU A 254 10.01 -14.40 9.05
CA GLU A 254 10.08 -14.92 10.42
C GLU A 254 9.79 -13.82 11.46
N GLU A 255 10.43 -12.65 11.31
CA GLU A 255 10.21 -11.48 12.17
C GLU A 255 8.75 -11.03 12.11
N TYR A 256 8.16 -10.92 10.90
CA TYR A 256 6.76 -10.57 10.77
C TYR A 256 5.83 -11.58 11.45
N VAL A 257 6.06 -12.88 11.26
CA VAL A 257 5.20 -13.92 11.83
C VAL A 257 5.32 -13.98 13.36
N ARG A 258 6.50 -13.66 13.90
CA ARG A 258 6.74 -13.58 15.34
C ARG A 258 6.14 -12.32 15.97
N ASP A 259 6.32 -11.16 15.35
CA ASP A 259 6.09 -9.86 16.00
C ASP A 259 4.71 -9.26 15.67
N PHE A 260 4.11 -9.56 14.50
CA PHE A 260 2.81 -9.01 14.10
C PHE A 260 1.65 -9.31 15.08
N PRO A 261 1.58 -10.52 15.70
CA PRO A 261 0.55 -10.81 16.69
C PRO A 261 0.50 -9.84 17.88
N GLU A 262 1.66 -9.32 18.29
CA GLU A 262 1.81 -8.40 19.42
C GLU A 262 1.43 -6.95 19.09
N GLU A 263 1.28 -6.60 17.80
CA GLU A 263 0.94 -5.23 17.43
C GLU A 263 -0.43 -4.81 17.96
N LEU A 264 -0.53 -3.66 18.62
CA LEU A 264 -1.82 -3.11 19.05
C LEU A 264 -2.35 -2.12 18.02
N PHE A 265 -3.45 -2.48 17.35
CA PHE A 265 -4.10 -1.60 16.39
C PHE A 265 -5.61 -1.84 16.30
N ILE A 266 -6.30 -0.88 15.72
CA ILE A 266 -7.66 -1.03 15.20
C ILE A 266 -7.67 -0.79 13.70
N MET A 267 -8.39 -1.63 12.95
CA MET A 267 -8.58 -1.38 11.53
C MET A 267 -9.42 -0.12 11.33
N ALA A 268 -8.98 0.77 10.45
CA ALA A 268 -9.83 1.85 9.96
C ALA A 268 -11.05 1.25 9.25
N LYS A 269 -12.17 1.98 9.24
CA LYS A 269 -13.38 1.56 8.54
C LYS A 269 -13.13 1.55 7.03
N LEU A 270 -13.67 0.55 6.34
CA LEU A 270 -13.68 0.49 4.89
C LEU A 270 -14.96 1.18 4.40
N GLU A 271 -14.92 2.50 4.37
CA GLU A 271 -16.02 3.38 3.96
C GLU A 271 -15.45 4.57 3.16
N ASN A 272 -16.29 5.25 2.39
CA ASN A 272 -15.87 6.42 1.58
C ASN A 272 -14.65 6.11 0.71
N TYR A 273 -14.72 5.01 -0.03
CA TYR A 273 -13.67 4.58 -0.96
C TYR A 273 -14.18 4.59 -2.40
N GLU A 274 -13.26 4.50 -3.34
CA GLU A 274 -13.54 4.20 -4.74
C GLU A 274 -12.66 3.06 -5.23
N LEU A 275 -13.18 2.29 -6.18
CA LEU A 275 -12.40 1.30 -6.92
C LEU A 275 -11.56 1.99 -7.99
N LYS A 276 -10.24 1.81 -7.91
CA LYS A 276 -9.29 2.25 -8.94
C LYS A 276 -8.81 1.08 -9.79
N PHE A 277 -8.56 1.42 -11.05
CA PHE A 277 -7.99 0.56 -12.06
C PHE A 277 -6.61 1.10 -12.44
N TYR A 278 -5.62 0.21 -12.44
CA TYR A 278 -4.21 0.46 -12.69
C TYR A 278 -3.65 -0.59 -13.66
N GLY A 279 -2.41 -0.41 -14.11
CA GLY A 279 -1.71 -1.35 -14.97
C GLY A 279 -2.45 -1.61 -16.30
N ASN A 280 -3.09 -0.58 -16.85
CA ASN A 280 -4.00 -0.67 -18.00
C ASN A 280 -5.18 -1.62 -17.73
N ASN A 281 -5.92 -1.34 -16.65
CA ASN A 281 -7.07 -2.11 -16.14
C ASN A 281 -6.75 -3.57 -15.78
N ARG A 282 -5.53 -3.87 -15.35
CA ARG A 282 -5.12 -5.22 -14.92
C ARG A 282 -4.94 -5.35 -13.41
N VAL A 283 -4.85 -4.21 -12.74
CA VAL A 283 -4.63 -4.10 -11.30
C VAL A 283 -5.74 -3.27 -10.70
N LEU A 284 -6.20 -3.65 -9.52
CA LEU A 284 -7.31 -3.07 -8.80
C LEU A 284 -6.86 -2.64 -7.40
N GLY A 285 -7.40 -1.55 -6.91
CA GLY A 285 -7.20 -1.11 -5.53
C GLY A 285 -8.38 -0.28 -5.03
N LEU A 286 -8.59 -0.25 -3.72
CA LEU A 286 -9.53 0.67 -3.10
C LEU A 286 -8.73 1.82 -2.49
N ILE A 287 -9.14 3.05 -2.79
CA ILE A 287 -8.55 4.26 -2.20
C ILE A 287 -9.64 5.07 -1.48
N PHE A 288 -9.30 5.75 -0.40
CA PHE A 288 -10.21 6.67 0.27
C PHE A 288 -10.46 7.90 -0.62
N THR A 289 -11.70 8.39 -0.61
CA THR A 289 -12.15 9.54 -1.40
C THR A 289 -12.30 10.82 -0.59
N GLN A 290 -12.22 10.72 0.74
CA GLN A 290 -12.48 11.81 1.66
C GLN A 290 -11.24 12.21 2.45
N ASP A 291 -11.10 13.52 2.68
CA ASP A 291 -10.06 14.06 3.53
C ASP A 291 -10.23 13.59 4.99
N PRO A 292 -9.14 13.45 5.76
CA PRO A 292 -7.75 13.78 5.42
C PRO A 292 -6.98 12.68 4.68
N TYR A 293 -7.65 11.61 4.24
CA TYR A 293 -7.00 10.40 3.71
C TYR A 293 -7.26 10.16 2.23
N LYS A 294 -7.79 11.16 1.52
CA LYS A 294 -8.05 11.10 0.08
C LYS A 294 -6.80 10.64 -0.66
N GLY A 295 -6.95 9.70 -1.59
CA GLY A 295 -5.83 9.19 -2.38
C GLY A 295 -4.99 8.09 -1.71
N TYR A 296 -5.14 7.86 -0.40
CA TYR A 296 -4.48 6.76 0.28
C TYR A 296 -5.25 5.44 0.12
N SER A 297 -4.53 4.32 0.18
CA SER A 297 -5.12 2.98 0.18
C SER A 297 -6.16 2.84 1.30
N ALA A 298 -7.33 2.26 0.97
CA ALA A 298 -8.39 1.96 1.92
C ALA A 298 -8.09 0.76 2.85
N MET A 299 -6.83 0.35 2.92
CA MET A 299 -6.29 -0.57 3.91
C MET A 299 -5.44 0.21 4.90
N ALA A 300 -6.03 0.58 6.03
CA ALA A 300 -5.36 1.38 7.05
C ALA A 300 -5.59 0.82 8.46
N LYS A 301 -4.58 0.97 9.31
CA LYS A 301 -4.61 0.63 10.74
C LYS A 301 -4.32 1.88 11.57
N LYS A 302 -5.02 2.04 12.69
CA LYS A 302 -4.75 3.07 13.69
C LYS A 302 -4.09 2.42 14.89
N PHE A 303 -3.03 3.03 15.40
CA PHE A 303 -2.22 2.52 16.50
C PHE A 303 -1.69 3.69 17.33
N LEU A 304 -1.09 3.39 18.48
CA LEU A 304 -0.37 4.36 19.28
C LEU A 304 1.13 4.22 19.02
N ASP A 305 1.84 5.33 18.84
CA ASP A 305 3.31 5.29 18.82
C ASP A 305 3.89 5.09 20.23
N GLU A 306 5.21 5.01 20.32
CA GLU A 306 5.94 4.79 21.58
C GLU A 306 5.68 5.87 22.66
N ASN A 307 5.12 7.01 22.27
CA ASN A 307 4.76 8.12 23.14
C ASN A 307 3.23 8.24 23.33
N ASP A 308 2.49 7.15 23.10
CA ASP A 308 1.03 7.07 23.19
C ASP A 308 0.26 8.03 22.26
N ASN A 309 0.89 8.53 21.20
CA ASN A 309 0.20 9.39 20.25
C ASN A 309 -0.52 8.57 19.19
N PRO A 310 -1.77 8.93 18.83
CA PRO A 310 -2.48 8.24 17.76
C PRO A 310 -1.77 8.46 16.41
N ARG A 311 -1.60 7.36 15.70
CA ARG A 311 -1.06 7.28 14.35
C ARG A 311 -1.98 6.47 13.46
N ILE A 312 -1.91 6.73 12.16
CA ILE A 312 -2.53 5.91 11.13
C ILE A 312 -1.45 5.47 10.16
N SER A 313 -1.46 4.19 9.80
CA SER A 313 -0.59 3.60 8.79
C SER A 313 -1.46 3.08 7.66
N PHE A 314 -1.05 3.37 6.42
CA PHE A 314 -1.69 2.92 5.20
C PHE A 314 -0.83 1.84 4.57
N SER A 315 -1.44 0.72 4.21
CA SER A 315 -0.81 -0.34 3.44
C SER A 315 -1.37 -0.30 2.03
N LEU A 316 -0.52 -0.05 1.03
CA LEU A 316 -0.94 -0.20 -0.36
C LEU A 316 -1.30 -1.68 -0.60
N LEU A 317 -2.58 -1.96 -0.86
CA LEU A 317 -3.06 -3.28 -1.22
C LEU A 317 -3.56 -3.23 -2.66
N LEU A 318 -2.78 -3.77 -3.58
CA LEU A 318 -3.18 -3.90 -4.98
C LEU A 318 -3.48 -5.36 -5.28
N LEU A 319 -4.48 -5.58 -6.13
CA LEU A 319 -4.96 -6.90 -6.51
C LEU A 319 -4.91 -7.08 -8.02
N HIS A 320 -4.58 -8.27 -8.47
CA HIS A 320 -4.75 -8.67 -9.87
C HIS A 320 -5.40 -10.05 -9.94
N GLN A 321 -5.83 -10.45 -11.13
CA GLN A 321 -6.26 -11.81 -11.41
C GLN A 321 -5.31 -12.37 -12.48
N PRO A 322 -4.36 -13.25 -12.12
CA PRO A 322 -3.50 -13.90 -13.11
C PRO A 322 -4.33 -14.60 -14.18
N LYS A 323 -3.82 -14.65 -15.41
CA LYS A 323 -4.46 -15.38 -16.50
C LYS A 323 -4.62 -16.86 -16.12
N GLY A 324 -5.84 -17.38 -16.29
CA GLY A 324 -6.19 -18.76 -15.92
C GLY A 324 -6.54 -18.96 -14.44
N SER A 325 -6.44 -17.92 -13.60
CA SER A 325 -6.94 -17.94 -12.22
C SER A 325 -8.35 -17.38 -12.14
N ASP A 326 -9.17 -17.93 -11.24
CA ASP A 326 -10.49 -17.40 -10.87
C ASP A 326 -10.44 -16.50 -9.61
N SER A 327 -9.28 -16.43 -8.97
CA SER A 327 -9.09 -15.70 -7.71
C SER A 327 -8.30 -14.41 -7.92
N LEU A 328 -8.57 -13.43 -7.05
CA LEU A 328 -7.71 -12.26 -6.90
C LEU A 328 -6.51 -12.62 -6.05
N GLU A 329 -5.34 -12.08 -6.41
CA GLU A 329 -4.07 -12.24 -5.72
C GLU A 329 -3.46 -10.87 -5.42
N ILE A 330 -2.64 -10.80 -4.37
CA ILE A 330 -1.94 -9.56 -4.00
C ILE A 330 -0.81 -9.32 -4.99
N ILE A 331 -0.68 -8.08 -5.45
CA ILE A 331 0.42 -7.62 -6.30
C ILE A 331 1.07 -6.36 -5.71
N ARG A 332 2.29 -6.07 -6.16
CA ARG A 332 3.10 -4.91 -5.74
C ARG A 332 2.63 -3.58 -6.34
#